data_AF-A0A1G8J8D9-F1
#
_entry.id   AF-A0A1G8J8D9-F1
#
_cell.length_a   1.000
_cell.length_b   1.000
_cell.length_c   1.000
_cell.angle_alpha   90.00
_cell.angle_beta   90.00
_cell.angle_gamma   90.00
#
_symmetry.space_group_name_H-M   'P 1'
#
loop_
_entity.id
_entity.type
_entity.pdbx_description
1 polymer ?
#
loop_
_entity_poly.entity_id
_entity_poly.type
_entity_poly.pdbx_seq_one_letter_code
_entity_poly.pdbx_strand_id
1 'polypeptide(L)' 'MNMYALETPALLIDKKIMLDNLRFLQEYANKHNVNLRPHTKTYKMPKLTKLQEEIGAVGITIAKVGEDEVG' A
#
# COMPACT_ATOMS: atom_id res chain seq x y z
N MET A 1 12.64 -16.01 7.73
CA MET A 1 13.73 -15.23 7.11
C MET A 1 14.53 -14.61 8.24
N ASN A 2 15.84 -14.84 8.32
CA ASN A 2 16.67 -14.30 9.38
C ASN A 2 16.98 -12.82 9.07
N MET A 3 16.50 -11.89 9.88
CA MET A 3 16.71 -10.46 9.69
C MET A 3 18.19 -10.05 9.76
N TYR A 4 19.01 -10.84 10.47
CA TYR A 4 20.44 -10.59 10.65
C TYR A 4 21.31 -11.08 9.48
N ALA A 5 20.72 -11.79 8.51
CA ALA A 5 21.41 -12.25 7.30
C ALA A 5 21.28 -11.27 6.12
N LEU A 6 20.63 -10.12 6.33
CA LEU A 6 20.44 -9.11 5.30
C LEU A 6 21.59 -8.11 5.35
N GLU A 7 22.15 -7.79 4.18
CA GLU A 7 23.12 -6.72 4.06
C GLU A 7 22.44 -5.37 4.34
N THR A 8 23.02 -4.59 5.25
CA THR A 8 22.50 -3.28 5.66
C THR A 8 23.09 -2.16 4.79
N PRO A 9 22.33 -1.10 4.48
CA PRO A 9 20.98 -0.81 4.98
C PRO A 9 19.88 -1.54 4.21
N ALA A 10 18.93 -2.13 4.95
CA ALA A 10 17.74 -2.77 4.40
C ALA A 10 16.46 -2.15 4.98
N LEU A 11 15.48 -1.85 4.12
CA LEU A 11 14.13 -1.45 4.53
C LEU A 11 13.29 -2.70 4.78
N LEU A 12 12.85 -2.89 6.02
CA LEU A 12 11.98 -4.00 6.40
C LEU A 12 10.58 -3.49 6.69
N ILE A 13 9.58 -4.17 6.13
CA ILE A 13 8.16 -3.89 6.36
C ILE A 13 7.54 -5.14 6.97
N ASP A 14 6.93 -4.99 8.15
CA ASP A 14 6.11 -6.05 8.72
C ASP A 14 4.80 -6.17 7.92
N LYS A 15 4.67 -7.28 7.20
CA LYS A 15 3.51 -7.55 6.33
C LYS A 15 2.20 -7.60 7.12
N LYS A 16 2.20 -8.13 8.34
CA LYS A 16 0.97 -8.25 9.14
C LYS A 16 0.49 -6.87 9.58
N ILE A 17 1.39 -6.07 10.16
CA ILE A 17 1.07 -4.70 10.59
C ILE A 17 0.60 -3.87 9.40
N MET A 18 1.29 -3.97 8.27
CA MET A 18 0.91 -3.29 7.03
C MET A 18 -0.51 -3.68 6.59
N LEU A 19 -0.84 -4.97 6.55
CA LEU A 19 -2.17 -5.46 6.17
C LEU A 19 -3.27 -4.99 7.11
N ASP A 20 -3.03 -5.04 8.43
CA ASP A 20 -3.99 -4.61 9.44
C ASP A 20 -4.29 -3.09 9.29
N ASN A 21 -3.26 -2.28 9.02
CA ASN A 21 -3.42 -0.85 8.76
C ASN A 21 -4.22 -0.56 7.48
N LEU A 22 -3.99 -1.30 6.40
CA LEU A 22 -4.74 -1.14 5.14
C LEU A 22 -6.22 -1.47 5.32
N ARG A 23 -6.52 -2.57 6.04
CA ARG A 23 -7.90 -2.97 6.34
C ARG A 23 -8.60 -1.94 7.21
N PHE A 24 -7.94 -1.46 8.27
CA PHE A 24 -8.49 -0.43 9.14
C PHE A 24 -8.89 0.82 8.34
N LEU A 25 -8.03 1.29 7.43
CA LEU A 25 -8.32 2.47 6.63
C LEU A 25 -9.50 2.25 5.66
N GLN A 26 -9.58 1.07 5.05
CA GLN A 26 -10.71 0.72 4.18
C GLN A 26 -12.01 0.62 4.97
N GLU A 27 -12.01 -0.04 6.13
CA GLU A 27 -13.19 -0.15 7.00
C GLU A 27 -13.65 1.23 7.47
N TYR A 28 -12.72 2.13 7.80
CA TYR A 28 -13.02 3.50 8.14
C TYR A 28 -13.70 4.23 6.97
N ALA A 29 -13.16 4.13 5.75
CA ALA A 29 -13.76 4.75 4.56
C ALA A 29 -15.16 4.20 4.27
N ASN A 30 -15.33 2.88 4.35
CA ASN A 30 -16.60 2.20 4.19
C ASN A 30 -17.63 2.68 5.22
N LYS A 31 -17.23 2.78 6.51
CA LYS A 31 -18.10 3.27 7.60
C LYS A 31 -18.61 4.69 7.36
N HIS A 32 -17.80 5.52 6.71
CA HIS A 32 -18.15 6.90 6.39
C HIS A 32 -18.76 7.09 5.00
N ASN A 33 -19.00 6.00 4.24
CA ASN A 33 -19.52 6.02 2.87
C ASN A 33 -18.70 6.92 1.93
N VAL A 34 -17.38 6.96 2.11
CA VAL A 34 -16.46 7.69 1.25
C VAL A 34 -15.56 6.73 0.49
N ASN A 35 -15.21 7.11 -0.75
CA ASN A 35 -14.29 6.32 -1.56
C ASN A 35 -12.86 6.51 -1.06
N LEU A 36 -12.20 5.43 -0.64
CA LEU A 36 -10.78 5.45 -0.34
C LEU A 36 -9.97 5.43 -1.65
N ARG A 37 -9.12 6.44 -1.83
CA ARG A 37 -8.16 6.53 -2.94
C ARG A 37 -6.76 6.70 -2.38
N PRO A 38 -6.01 5.61 -2.14
CA PRO A 38 -4.69 5.69 -1.57
C PRO A 38 -3.74 6.48 -2.47
N HIS A 39 -2.94 7.35 -1.87
CA HIS A 39 -1.92 8.10 -2.59
C HIS A 39 -0.64 7.28 -2.69
N THR A 40 -0.23 6.93 -3.90
CA THR A 40 0.93 6.07 -4.18
C THR A 40 2.28 6.77 -4.00
N LYS A 41 2.30 8.06 -3.67
CA LYS A 41 3.54 8.84 -3.41
C LYS A 41 4.40 8.24 -2.29
N THR A 42 3.79 7.52 -1.36
CA THR A 42 4.44 7.11 -0.10
C THR A 42 5.27 5.84 -0.26
N TYR A 43 4.92 4.94 -1.20
CA TYR A 43 5.61 3.68 -1.42
C TYR A 43 5.55 3.37 -2.92
N LYS A 44 6.63 3.59 -3.67
CA LYS A 44 6.76 3.23 -5.09
C LYS A 44 6.79 1.70 -5.28
N MET A 45 5.79 1.00 -4.77
CA MET A 45 5.69 -0.45 -4.72
C MET A 45 4.39 -0.88 -5.38
N PRO A 46 4.41 -1.23 -6.67
CA PRO A 46 3.20 -1.65 -7.42
C PRO A 46 2.42 -2.80 -6.75
N LYS A 47 3.11 -3.65 -5.98
CA LYS A 47 2.49 -4.74 -5.20
C LYS A 47 1.52 -4.24 -4.11
N LEU A 48 1.76 -3.06 -3.54
CA LEU A 48 0.89 -2.44 -2.54
C LEU A 48 -0.39 -1.87 -3.17
N THR A 49 -0.32 -1.40 -4.41
CA THR A 49 -1.50 -0.97 -5.17
C THR A 49 -2.50 -2.11 -5.34
N LYS A 50 -2.04 -3.24 -5.90
CA LYS A 50 -2.90 -4.42 -6.11
C LYS A 50 -3.54 -4.91 -4.81
N LEU A 51 -2.78 -4.92 -3.72
CA LEU A 51 -3.28 -5.32 -2.41
C LEU A 51 -4.37 -4.39 -1.87
N GLN A 52 -4.26 -3.09 -2.13
CA GLN A 52 -5.28 -2.11 -1.71
C GLN A 52 -6.55 -2.22 -2.55
N GLU A 53 -6.41 -2.49 -3.85
CA GLU A 53 -7.54 -2.80 -4.74
C GLU A 53 -8.26 -4.08 -4.27
N GLU A 54 -7.52 -5.14 -3.92
CA GLU A 54 -8.07 -6.37 -3.34
C GLU A 54 -8.82 -6.15 -2.02
N ILE A 55 -8.40 -5.18 -1.21
CA ILE A 55 -9.05 -4.81 0.06
C ILE A 55 -10.32 -3.96 -0.17
N GLY A 56 -10.45 -3.31 -1.33
CA GLY A 56 -11.65 -2.55 -1.73
C GLY A 56 -11.42 -1.06 -2.00
N ALA A 57 -10.17 -0.62 -2.18
CA ALA A 57 -9.88 0.76 -2.55
C ALA A 57 -10.46 1.08 -3.94
N VAL A 58 -11.07 2.26 -4.09
CA VAL A 58 -11.73 2.67 -5.34
C VAL A 58 -10.75 3.53 -6.15
N GLY A 59 -9.77 2.85 -6.74
CA GLY A 59 -8.69 3.42 -7.53
C GLY A 59 -7.53 3.97 -6.70
N ILE A 60 -6.46 4.34 -7.39
CA ILE A 60 -5.25 4.93 -6.80
C ILE A 60 -5.05 6.38 -7.25
N THR A 61 -4.45 7.19 -6.39
CA THR A 61 -4.01 8.55 -6.74
C THR A 61 -2.50 8.58 -6.92
N ILE A 62 -2.06 8.83 -8.15
CA ILE A 62 -0.65 8.97 -8.52
C ILE A 62 -0.19 10.42 -8.42
N ALA A 63 1.06 10.65 -8.04
CA ALA A 63 1.68 11.98 -8.00
C ALA A 63 2.33 12.35 -9.34
N LYS A 64 2.77 11.38 -10.13
CA LYS A 64 3.41 11.58 -11.44
C LYS A 64 2.97 10.53 -12.45
N VAL A 65 2.81 10.95 -13.71
CA VAL A 65 2.41 10.09 -14.84
C VAL A 65 3.37 8.90 -15.04
N GLY A 66 4.67 9.05 -14.76
CA GLY A 66 5.66 7.97 -14.85
C GLY A 66 5.59 6.91 -13.73
N GLU A 67 4.59 6.96 -12.85
CA GLU A 67 4.35 5.92 -11.83
C GLU A 67 3.49 4.75 -12.37
N ASP A 68 2.93 4.89 -13.58
CA ASP A 68 2.13 3.88 -14.28
C ASP A 68 2.98 2.92 -15.15
N GLU A 69 4.25 3.26 -15.42
CA GLU A 69 5.10 2.49 -16.36
C GLU A 69 5.79 1.25 -15.75
N VAL A 70 5.45 0.86 -14.51
CA VAL A 70 6.06 -0.31 -13.82
C VAL A 70 5.00 -1.40 -13.51
N GLY A 71 3.97 -1.50 -14.36
CA GLY A 71 2.91 -2.50 -14.29
C GLY A 71 3.32 -3.89 -14.79
#